data_AF-A0A3S0TAJ3-F1
#
_entry.id   AF-A0A3S0TAJ3-F1
#
_cell.length_a   1.000
_cell.length_b   1.000
_cell.length_c   1.000
_cell.angle_alpha   90.00
_cell.angle_beta   90.00
_cell.angle_gamma   90.00
#
_symmetry.space_group_name_H-M   'P 1'
#
loop_
_entity.id
_entity.type
_entity.pdbx_description
1 polymer ?
#
loop_
_entity_poly.entity_id
_entity_poly.type
_entity_poly.pdbx_seq_one_letter_code
_entity_poly.pdbx_strand_id
1 'polypeptide(L)'
;MYEETLLRAILSMTARQAFSEDKVLQIVAPKSPGETQIAAYNLCDGTRLQGEIAKELKLDPSNFSKTVARWVEAGIVVKLGDKNESKPLHIYPLTKERMK
;
A
#
# COMPACT_ATOMS: atom_id res chain seq x y z
N MET A 1 -19.80 9.82 6.80
CA MET A 1 -19.52 8.42 6.41
C MET A 1 -19.45 8.26 4.89
N TYR A 2 -20.47 8.70 4.12
CA TYR A 2 -20.44 8.64 2.65
C TYR A 2 -19.31 9.46 1.99
N GLU A 3 -18.98 10.62 2.54
CA GLU A 3 -17.94 11.51 1.98
C GLU A 3 -16.56 10.84 1.90
N GLU A 4 -16.13 10.14 2.95
CA GLU A 4 -14.86 9.43 2.94
C GLU A 4 -14.86 8.27 1.92
N THR A 5 -15.97 7.55 1.81
CA THR A 5 -16.14 6.49 0.81
C THR A 5 -16.05 7.04 -0.61
N LEU A 6 -16.69 8.18 -0.88
CA LEU A 6 -16.64 8.84 -2.18
C LEU A 6 -15.23 9.38 -2.49
N LEU A 7 -14.53 9.96 -1.51
CA LEU A 7 -13.13 10.39 -1.67
C LEU A 7 -12.21 9.21 -2.00
N ARG A 8 -12.37 8.09 -1.30
CA ARG A 8 -11.61 6.85 -1.59
C ARG A 8 -11.94 6.31 -2.98
N ALA A 9 -13.20 6.34 -3.40
CA ALA A 9 -13.60 5.93 -4.75
C ALA A 9 -12.96 6.82 -5.83
N ILE A 10 -13.00 8.15 -5.66
CA ILE A 10 -12.37 9.11 -6.58
C ILE A 10 -10.85 8.90 -6.63
N LEU A 11 -10.20 8.73 -5.48
CA LEU A 11 -8.78 8.44 -5.39
C LEU A 11 -8.42 7.18 -6.17
N SER A 12 -9.13 6.07 -5.92
CA SER A 12 -8.87 4.80 -6.62
C SER A 12 -9.15 4.88 -8.12
N MET A 13 -10.19 5.59 -8.56
CA MET A 13 -10.48 5.80 -9.99
C MET A 13 -9.41 6.64 -10.67
N THR A 14 -8.95 7.72 -10.02
CA THR A 14 -7.88 8.57 -10.54
C THR A 14 -6.56 7.81 -10.59
N ALA A 15 -6.25 7.05 -9.54
CA ALA A 15 -5.05 6.24 -9.46
C ALA A 15 -4.99 5.15 -10.52
N ARG A 16 -6.10 4.44 -10.80
CA ARG A 16 -6.15 3.43 -11.87
C ARG A 16 -5.96 4.01 -13.28
N GLN A 17 -6.26 5.30 -13.48
CA GLN A 17 -5.96 5.98 -14.73
C GLN A 17 -4.49 6.39 -14.83
N ALA A 18 -3.87 6.76 -13.71
CA ALA A 18 -2.47 7.18 -13.66
C ALA A 18 -1.49 6.00 -13.66
N PHE A 19 -1.82 4.91 -12.96
CA PHE A 19 -1.00 3.73 -12.82
C PHE A 19 -1.79 2.48 -13.25
N SER A 20 -1.21 1.69 -14.14
CA SER A 20 -1.71 0.33 -14.38
C SER A 20 -1.39 -0.57 -13.18
N GLU A 21 -2.17 -1.63 -13.01
CA GLU A 21 -1.91 -2.63 -11.96
C GLU A 21 -0.52 -3.25 -12.10
N ASP A 22 -0.06 -3.56 -13.32
CA ASP A 22 1.29 -4.08 -13.59
C ASP A 22 2.38 -3.08 -13.15
N LYS A 23 2.15 -1.78 -13.32
CA LYS A 23 3.11 -0.75 -12.89
C LYS A 23 3.23 -0.70 -11.38
N VAL A 24 2.11 -0.78 -10.66
CA VAL A 24 2.10 -0.85 -9.19
C VAL A 24 2.77 -2.13 -8.72
N LEU A 25 2.49 -3.26 -9.38
CA LEU A 25 3.13 -4.54 -9.08
C LEU A 25 4.66 -4.47 -9.24
N GLN A 26 5.16 -3.84 -10.31
CA GLN A 26 6.61 -3.62 -10.48
C GLN A 26 7.24 -2.77 -9.38
N ILE A 27 6.49 -1.83 -8.79
CA ILE A 27 6.97 -0.99 -7.68
C ILE A 27 6.93 -1.77 -6.36
N VAL A 28 5.86 -2.53 -6.12
CA VAL A 28 5.63 -3.29 -4.89
C VAL A 28 6.52 -4.52 -4.80
N ALA A 29 6.63 -5.27 -5.88
CA ALA A 29 7.34 -6.53 -5.99
C ALA A 29 8.20 -6.56 -7.27
N PRO A 30 9.28 -5.78 -7.35
CA PRO A 30 10.16 -5.72 -8.54
C PRO A 30 10.89 -7.03 -8.84
N LYS A 31 10.93 -7.98 -7.89
CA LYS A 31 11.54 -9.31 -8.03
C LYS A 31 10.47 -10.37 -7.74
N SER A 32 10.30 -11.33 -8.65
CA SER A 32 9.23 -12.34 -8.61
C SER A 32 9.51 -13.47 -7.60
N PRO A 33 8.48 -14.09 -6.96
CA PRO A 33 7.19 -13.54 -6.60
C PRO A 33 7.26 -12.91 -5.18
N GLY A 34 6.93 -11.63 -5.07
CA GLY A 34 6.93 -10.89 -3.80
C GLY A 34 5.59 -10.99 -3.07
N GLU A 35 5.08 -12.21 -2.83
CA GLU A 35 3.76 -12.43 -2.20
C GLU A 35 3.59 -11.64 -0.90
N THR A 36 4.61 -11.67 -0.04
CA THR A 36 4.62 -10.94 1.23
C THR A 36 4.54 -9.42 1.03
N GLN A 37 5.18 -8.90 -0.03
CA GLN A 37 5.18 -7.47 -0.34
C GLN A 37 3.82 -7.04 -0.91
N ILE A 38 3.19 -7.87 -1.74
CA ILE A 38 1.83 -7.64 -2.23
C ILE A 38 0.84 -7.69 -1.05
N ALA A 39 0.97 -8.65 -0.15
CA ALA A 39 0.16 -8.72 1.06
C ALA A 39 0.36 -7.48 1.95
N ALA A 40 1.60 -7.05 2.17
CA ALA A 40 1.93 -5.87 2.97
C ALA A 40 1.37 -4.59 2.36
N TYR A 41 1.46 -4.46 1.04
CA TYR A 41 0.85 -3.36 0.29
C TYR A 41 -0.68 -3.34 0.45
N ASN A 42 -1.33 -4.50 0.30
CA ASN A 42 -2.79 -4.60 0.47
C ASN A 42 -3.26 -4.37 1.92
N LEU A 43 -2.41 -4.59 2.92
CA LEU A 43 -2.69 -4.24 4.32
C LEU A 43 -2.51 -2.75 4.63
N CYS A 44 -1.92 -1.97 3.71
CA CYS A 44 -1.89 -0.52 3.80
C CYS A 44 -3.26 0.05 3.40
N ASP A 45 -4.33 -0.26 4.12
CA ASP A 45 -5.71 0.15 3.82
C ASP A 45 -6.15 1.42 4.58
N GLY A 46 -5.20 2.04 5.31
CA GLY A 46 -5.43 3.19 6.18
C GLY A 46 -6.04 2.83 7.54
N THR A 47 -6.18 1.54 7.89
CA THR A 47 -6.75 1.12 9.18
C THR A 47 -5.70 0.77 10.23
N ARG A 48 -4.54 0.26 9.78
CA ARG A 48 -3.43 -0.23 10.62
C ARG A 48 -2.23 0.74 10.60
N LEU A 49 -1.47 0.75 11.69
CA LEU A 49 -0.14 1.35 11.74
C LEU A 49 0.87 0.47 11.00
N GLN A 50 1.93 1.08 10.46
CA GLN A 50 3.00 0.36 9.78
C GLN A 50 3.63 -0.75 10.66
N GLY A 51 3.77 -0.51 11.96
CA GLY A 51 4.30 -1.49 12.91
C GLY A 51 3.39 -2.71 13.11
N GLU A 52 2.07 -2.52 13.02
CA GLU A 52 1.09 -3.61 13.11
C GLU A 52 1.18 -4.50 11.87
N ILE A 53 1.28 -3.91 10.68
CA ILE A 53 1.46 -4.62 9.40
C ILE A 53 2.77 -5.42 9.42
N ALA A 54 3.88 -4.80 9.87
CA ALA A 54 5.16 -5.47 9.98
C ALA A 54 5.09 -6.69 10.90
N LYS A 55 4.41 -6.55 12.05
CA LYS A 55 4.21 -7.64 13.00
C LYS A 55 3.34 -8.76 12.43
N GLU A 56 2.23 -8.42 11.77
CA GLU A 56 1.29 -9.37 11.17
C GLU A 56 1.97 -10.25 10.11
N LEU A 57 2.81 -9.65 9.27
CA LEU A 57 3.51 -10.35 8.18
C LEU A 57 4.94 -10.79 8.52
N LYS A 58 5.36 -10.64 9.79
CA LYS A 58 6.71 -10.99 10.28
C LYS A 58 7.83 -10.32 9.46
N LEU A 59 7.62 -9.07 9.05
CA LEU A 59 8.60 -8.27 8.33
C LEU A 59 9.57 -7.59 9.29
N ASP A 60 10.81 -7.41 8.85
CA ASP A 60 11.75 -6.53 9.55
C ASP A 60 11.22 -5.08 9.55
N PRO A 61 11.00 -4.44 10.72
CA PRO A 61 10.40 -3.11 10.78
C PRO A 61 11.24 -2.02 10.09
N SER A 62 12.57 -2.11 10.14
CA SER A 62 13.48 -1.13 9.55
C SER A 62 13.43 -1.20 8.02
N ASN A 63 13.50 -2.40 7.47
CA ASN A 63 13.40 -2.66 6.04
C ASN A 63 12.00 -2.34 5.51
N PHE A 64 10.95 -2.71 6.24
CA PHE A 64 9.58 -2.39 5.84
C PHE A 64 9.32 -0.88 5.86
N SER A 65 9.88 -0.15 6.82
CA SER A 65 9.81 1.32 6.84
C SER A 65 10.43 1.96 5.59
N LYS A 66 11.61 1.50 5.18
CA LYS A 66 12.24 1.95 3.93
C LYS A 66 11.40 1.59 2.71
N THR A 67 10.74 0.43 2.74
CA THR A 67 9.86 -0.02 1.65
C THR A 67 8.62 0.88 1.53
N VAL A 68 7.93 1.14 2.64
CA VAL A 68 6.78 2.06 2.68
C VAL A 68 7.19 3.47 2.26
N ALA A 69 8.37 3.95 2.66
CA ALA A 69 8.87 5.25 2.22
C ALA A 69 9.02 5.34 0.69
N ARG A 70 9.55 4.29 0.04
CA ARG A 70 9.64 4.21 -1.43
C ARG A 70 8.26 4.17 -2.09
N TRP A 71 7.29 3.48 -1.49
CA TRP A 71 5.92 3.44 -2.01
C TRP A 71 5.22 4.80 -1.90
N VAL A 72 5.50 5.55 -0.83
CA VAL A 72 5.02 6.93 -0.65
C VAL A 72 5.66 7.86 -1.68
N GLU A 73 6.98 7.77 -1.86
CA GLU A 73 7.71 8.55 -2.88
C GLU A 73 7.22 8.26 -4.30
N ALA A 74 6.89 7.00 -4.60
CA ALA A 74 6.31 6.58 -5.87
C ALA A 74 4.83 6.98 -6.05
N GLY A 75 4.18 7.54 -5.03
CA GLY A 75 2.78 7.97 -5.09
C GLY A 75 1.75 6.84 -5.05
N ILE A 76 2.14 5.61 -4.70
CA ILE A 76 1.23 4.45 -4.63
C ILE A 76 0.73 4.15 -3.21
N VAL A 77 1.26 4.85 -2.21
CA VAL A 77 0.81 4.86 -0.81
C VAL A 77 0.78 6.30 -0.29
N VAL A 78 -0.22 6.62 0.51
CA VAL A 78 -0.40 7.90 1.20
C VAL A 78 -0.38 7.66 2.71
N LYS A 79 0.17 8.59 3.50
CA LYS A 79 0.13 8.51 4.97
C LYS A 79 -1.07 9.31 5.50
N LEU A 80 -1.94 8.65 6.26
CA LEU A 80 -3.07 9.28 6.93
C LEU A 80 -2.72 9.56 8.40
N GLY A 81 -2.95 10.78 8.87
CA GLY A 81 -2.66 11.18 10.26
C GLY A 81 -1.23 11.68 10.48
N ASP A 82 -0.89 11.97 11.74
CA ASP A 82 0.36 12.62 12.12
C ASP A 82 1.52 11.64 12.32
N LYS A 83 2.75 12.16 12.23
CA LYS A 83 4.05 11.47 12.19
C LYS A 83 4.12 10.07 12.83
N ASN A 84 3.74 9.93 14.11
CA ASN A 84 3.91 8.69 14.87
C ASN A 84 2.70 7.75 14.81
N GLU A 85 1.54 8.23 14.36
CA GLU A 85 0.30 7.46 14.23
C GLU A 85 -0.12 7.33 12.76
N SER A 86 0.81 7.59 11.84
CA SER A 86 0.50 7.62 10.42
C SER A 86 0.13 6.22 9.91
N LYS A 87 -1.09 6.08 9.36
CA LYS A 87 -1.58 4.84 8.77
C LYS A 87 -1.35 4.87 7.25
N PRO A 88 -0.62 3.93 6.67
CA PRO A 88 -0.42 3.89 5.23
C PRO A 88 -1.72 3.47 4.51
N LEU A 89 -2.06 4.18 3.44
CA LEU A 89 -3.20 3.95 2.55
C LEU A 89 -2.71 3.76 1.12
N HIS A 90 -2.91 2.59 0.54
CA HIS A 90 -2.64 2.28 -0.85
C HIS A 90 -3.64 3.00 -1.76
N ILE A 91 -3.23 3.26 -3.00
CA ILE A 91 -4.11 3.88 -4.01
C ILE A 91 -5.24 2.96 -4.48
N TYR A 92 -5.00 1.65 -4.53
CA TYR A 92 -6.00 0.58 -4.73
C TYR A 92 -5.34 -0.78 -4.40
N PRO A 93 -6.12 -1.81 -4.01
CA PRO A 93 -5.56 -3.12 -3.72
C PRO A 93 -5.15 -3.85 -5.01
N LEU A 94 -4.10 -4.67 -4.92
CA LEU A 94 -3.65 -5.58 -5.97
C LEU A 94 -4.42 -6.91 -5.91
N THR A 95 -4.79 -7.47 -7.06
CA THR A 95 -5.59 -8.70 -7.16
C THR A 95 -4.83 -9.97 -6.76
N LYS A 96 -5.53 -10.93 -6.15
CA LYS A 96 -4.95 -12.20 -5.68
C LYS A 96 -4.42 -13.10 -6.81
N GLU A 97 -4.91 -12.93 -8.03
CA GLU A 97 -4.43 -13.68 -9.20
C GLU A 97 -2.95 -13.40 -9.50
N ARG A 98 -2.42 -12.27 -9.02
CA ARG A 98 -1.01 -11.86 -9.16
C ARG A 98 -0.15 -12.25 -7.95
N MET A 99 -0.72 -12.88 -6.92
CA MET A 99 -0.01 -13.40 -5.74
C MET A 99 0.47 -14.85 -5.94
N LYS A 100 0.50 -15.37 -7.18
CA LYS A 100 0.91 -16.73 -7.52
C LYS A 100 2.18 -16.73 -8.36
#